data_AF-H0BXK5-F1
#
_entry.id   AF-H0BXK5-F1
#
_cell.length_a   1.000
_cell.length_b   1.000
_cell.length_c   1.000
_cell.angle_alpha   90.00
_cell.angle_beta   90.00
_cell.angle_gamma   90.00
#
_symmetry.space_group_name_H-M   'P 1'
#
loop_
_entity.id
_entity.type
_entity.pdbx_description
1 polymer ?
#
loop_
_entity_poly.entity_id
_entity_poly.type
_entity_poly.pdbx_seq_one_letter_code
_entity_poly.pdbx_strand_id
1 'polypeptide(L)'
;MKLSPYFYDLRSAYQAELDDLISDSEGKDVLRKRLAEKRNEMAFLVQMMELAPEMVAVVFHRGFRFLKPAAVEHLLGLPVNELPDWHSLSHAVVLEPWAMGLAETVLREPLGARFLAVAAGLEYLQQHARMAPAAAAHGDSDAEDDGEDAAEHDDDYNALSADDAVDPHNSRTRDEASANWLADVGFERKE
;
A
#
# COMPACT_ATOMS: atom_id res chain seq x y z
N MET A 1 -15.06 4.37 -11.85
CA MET A 1 -15.75 4.49 -10.55
C MET A 1 -15.18 5.69 -9.79
N LYS A 2 -16.03 6.47 -9.11
CA LYS A 2 -15.57 7.59 -8.26
C LYS A 2 -15.49 7.10 -6.81
N LEU A 3 -14.28 7.09 -6.26
CA LEU A 3 -14.02 6.74 -4.87
C LEU A 3 -14.44 7.88 -3.94
N SER A 4 -14.95 7.54 -2.75
CA SER A 4 -15.05 8.52 -1.67
C SER A 4 -13.65 8.89 -1.17
N PRO A 5 -13.44 10.11 -0.61
CA PRO A 5 -12.15 10.50 -0.05
C PRO A 5 -11.63 9.49 0.98
N TYR A 6 -12.54 8.95 1.80
CA TYR A 6 -12.23 7.93 2.80
C TYR A 6 -11.59 6.67 2.21
N PHE A 7 -12.17 6.08 1.16
CA PHE A 7 -11.57 4.91 0.51
C PHE A 7 -10.36 5.24 -0.35
N TYR A 8 -10.27 6.46 -0.87
CA TYR A 8 -9.08 6.91 -1.60
C TYR A 8 -7.84 6.91 -0.69
N ASP A 9 -7.97 7.50 0.51
CA ASP A 9 -6.88 7.58 1.49
C ASP A 9 -6.51 6.19 2.03
N LEU A 10 -7.52 5.40 2.44
CA LEU A 10 -7.28 4.05 2.99
C LEU A 10 -6.69 3.08 1.97
N ARG A 11 -7.00 3.21 0.67
CA ARG A 11 -6.45 2.32 -0.36
C ARG A 11 -4.92 2.40 -0.40
N SER A 12 -4.35 3.60 -0.31
CA SER A 12 -2.89 3.77 -0.33
C SER A 12 -2.25 3.15 0.90
N ALA A 13 -2.84 3.36 2.07
CA ALA A 13 -2.32 2.84 3.33
C ALA A 13 -2.45 1.30 3.41
N TYR A 14 -3.56 0.74 2.93
CA TYR A 14 -3.76 -0.72 2.80
C TYR A 14 -2.74 -1.37 1.85
N GLN A 15 -2.43 -0.71 0.72
CA GLN A 15 -1.41 -1.19 -0.20
C GLN A 15 -0.02 -1.19 0.45
N ALA A 16 0.35 -0.11 1.14
CA ALA A 16 1.62 -0.04 1.87
C ALA A 16 1.74 -1.15 2.93
N GLU A 17 0.67 -1.38 3.70
CA GLU A 17 0.63 -2.47 4.69
C GLU A 17 0.81 -3.86 4.05
N LEU A 18 0.26 -4.09 2.84
CA LEU A 18 0.50 -5.34 2.13
C LEU A 18 1.93 -5.44 1.63
N ASP A 19 2.50 -4.36 1.09
CA ASP A 19 3.88 -4.35 0.59
C ASP A 19 4.90 -4.62 1.69
N ASP A 20 4.69 -4.05 2.88
CA ASP A 20 5.46 -4.33 4.08
C ASP A 20 5.37 -5.81 4.52
N LEU A 21 4.31 -6.52 4.15
CA LEU A 21 4.15 -7.94 4.45
C LEU A 21 4.73 -8.86 3.37
N ILE A 22 4.97 -8.39 2.15
CA ILE A 22 5.36 -9.25 1.01
C ILE A 22 6.78 -9.80 1.18
N SER A 23 7.76 -8.94 1.44
CA SER A 23 9.17 -9.33 1.42
C SER A 23 9.81 -9.25 2.81
N ASP A 24 10.70 -10.20 3.10
CA ASP A 24 11.68 -10.04 4.18
C ASP A 24 12.89 -9.20 3.73
N SER A 25 13.78 -8.88 4.67
CA SER A 25 15.02 -8.14 4.39
C SER A 25 15.98 -8.87 3.43
N GLU A 26 15.71 -10.15 3.14
CA GLU A 26 16.47 -10.97 2.20
C GLU A 26 15.74 -11.14 0.85
N GLY A 27 14.58 -10.48 0.66
CA GLY A 27 13.79 -10.51 -0.57
C GLY A 27 12.92 -11.77 -0.77
N LYS A 28 12.70 -12.58 0.27
CA LYS A 28 11.84 -13.79 0.17
C LYS A 28 10.37 -13.43 0.40
N ASP A 29 9.48 -14.04 -0.40
CA ASP A 29 8.02 -13.94 -0.21
C ASP A 29 7.62 -14.62 1.11
N VAL A 30 7.30 -13.81 2.10
CA VAL A 30 6.87 -14.23 3.44
C VAL A 30 5.43 -13.82 3.74
N LEU A 31 4.67 -13.34 2.74
CA LEU A 31 3.33 -12.79 2.90
C LEU A 31 2.41 -13.75 3.63
N ARG A 32 2.36 -15.01 3.19
CA ARG A 32 1.48 -16.01 3.79
C ARG A 32 1.80 -16.28 5.26
N LYS A 33 3.09 -16.28 5.61
CA LYS A 33 3.55 -16.52 6.98
C LYS A 33 3.17 -15.33 7.87
N ARG A 34 3.50 -14.11 7.45
CA ARG A 34 3.18 -12.89 8.21
C ARG A 34 1.68 -12.66 8.36
N LEU A 35 0.88 -12.97 7.33
CA LEU A 35 -0.58 -12.95 7.43
C LEU A 35 -1.10 -13.99 8.42
N ALA A 36 -0.53 -15.20 8.46
CA ALA A 36 -0.92 -16.20 9.45
C ALA A 36 -0.61 -15.73 10.88
N GLU A 37 0.55 -15.11 11.10
CA GLU A 37 0.94 -14.50 12.38
C GLU A 37 -0.04 -13.37 12.78
N LYS A 38 -0.30 -12.39 11.92
CA LYS A 38 -1.30 -11.33 12.18
C LYS A 38 -2.69 -11.91 12.48
N ARG A 39 -3.12 -12.96 11.78
CA ARG A 39 -4.42 -13.62 12.03
C ARG A 39 -4.49 -14.28 13.41
N ASN A 40 -3.39 -14.83 13.91
CA ASN A 40 -3.32 -15.37 15.28
C ASN A 40 -3.42 -14.26 16.34
N GLU A 41 -3.00 -13.05 15.99
CA GLU A 41 -3.06 -11.86 16.84
C GLU A 41 -4.36 -11.06 16.68
N MET A 42 -5.36 -11.60 15.97
CA MET A 42 -6.63 -10.91 15.69
C MET A 42 -7.28 -10.31 16.93
N ALA A 43 -7.28 -11.03 18.06
CA ALA A 43 -7.90 -10.56 19.31
C ALA A 43 -7.25 -9.27 19.88
N PHE A 44 -6.00 -8.98 19.51
CA PHE A 44 -5.34 -7.72 19.83
C PHE A 44 -5.59 -6.67 18.74
N LEU A 45 -5.47 -7.07 17.47
CA LEU A 45 -5.62 -6.17 16.32
C LEU A 45 -7.01 -5.52 16.24
N VAL A 46 -8.07 -6.18 16.74
CA VAL A 46 -9.42 -5.58 16.79
C VAL A 46 -9.44 -4.24 17.53
N GLN A 47 -8.54 -4.00 18.49
CA GLN A 47 -8.46 -2.74 19.22
C GLN A 47 -8.03 -1.56 18.32
N MET A 48 -7.41 -1.84 17.17
CA MET A 48 -6.91 -0.83 16.24
C MET A 48 -7.87 -0.54 15.08
N MET A 49 -9.03 -1.19 15.01
CA MET A 49 -9.99 -1.04 13.91
C MET A 49 -10.53 0.39 13.74
N GLU A 50 -10.54 1.19 14.82
CA GLU A 50 -11.00 2.58 14.76
C GLU A 50 -9.90 3.55 14.28
N LEU A 51 -8.66 3.34 14.73
CA LEU A 51 -7.54 4.26 14.48
C LEU A 51 -6.76 3.93 13.21
N ALA A 52 -6.61 2.65 12.90
CA ALA A 52 -5.81 2.13 11.79
C ALA A 52 -6.52 0.92 11.12
N PRO A 53 -7.72 1.13 10.54
CA PRO A 53 -8.50 0.05 9.94
C PRO A 53 -7.77 -0.67 8.80
N GLU A 54 -6.95 0.01 8.02
CA GLU A 54 -6.15 -0.55 6.92
C GLU A 54 -5.21 -1.65 7.40
N MET A 55 -4.54 -1.45 8.55
CA MET A 55 -3.55 -2.37 9.10
C MET A 55 -4.19 -3.64 9.64
N VAL A 56 -5.43 -3.54 10.14
CA VAL A 56 -6.23 -4.69 10.55
C VAL A 56 -6.87 -5.35 9.34
N ALA A 57 -7.30 -4.60 8.32
CA ALA A 57 -7.99 -5.15 7.15
C ALA A 57 -7.15 -6.20 6.40
N VAL A 58 -5.81 -6.06 6.39
CA VAL A 58 -4.91 -7.00 5.68
C VAL A 58 -5.03 -8.44 6.19
N VAL A 59 -5.50 -8.67 7.43
CA VAL A 59 -5.73 -10.03 7.95
C VAL A 59 -6.76 -10.80 7.10
N PHE A 60 -7.68 -10.08 6.47
CA PHE A 60 -8.70 -10.59 5.56
C PHE A 60 -8.24 -10.58 4.10
N HIS A 61 -6.96 -10.33 3.81
CA HIS A 61 -6.45 -10.41 2.45
C HIS A 61 -6.74 -11.79 1.85
N ARG A 62 -7.36 -11.81 0.65
CA ARG A 62 -7.91 -12.99 -0.04
C ARG A 62 -9.01 -13.74 0.72
N GLY A 63 -9.63 -13.09 1.70
CA GLY A 63 -10.70 -13.65 2.52
C GLY A 63 -12.10 -13.35 1.99
N PHE A 64 -12.22 -12.48 0.98
CA PHE A 64 -13.50 -12.07 0.41
C PHE A 64 -13.66 -12.61 -1.03
N ARG A 65 -14.86 -13.11 -1.31
CA ARG A 65 -15.37 -13.43 -2.66
C ARG A 65 -16.51 -12.50 -3.00
N PHE A 66 -16.42 -11.84 -4.14
CA PHE A 66 -17.38 -10.85 -4.59
C PHE A 66 -18.36 -11.47 -5.61
N LEU A 67 -19.63 -11.59 -5.23
CA LEU A 67 -20.70 -12.12 -6.08
C LEU A 67 -21.40 -11.02 -6.88
N LYS A 68 -21.49 -9.81 -6.32
CA LYS A 68 -22.14 -8.65 -6.96
C LYS A 68 -21.22 -7.43 -6.89
N PRO A 69 -20.31 -7.28 -7.87
CA PRO A 69 -19.35 -6.16 -7.92
C PRO A 69 -20.01 -4.78 -7.76
N ALA A 70 -21.14 -4.55 -8.45
CA ALA A 70 -21.87 -3.28 -8.41
C ALA A 70 -22.29 -2.81 -6.99
N ALA A 71 -22.58 -3.75 -6.07
CA ALA A 71 -22.93 -3.42 -4.69
C ALA A 71 -21.70 -2.90 -3.91
N VAL A 72 -20.52 -3.47 -4.19
CA VAL A 72 -19.27 -3.02 -3.59
C VAL A 72 -18.82 -1.70 -4.20
N GLU A 73 -18.98 -1.53 -5.52
CA GLU A 73 -18.69 -0.26 -6.19
C GLU A 73 -19.54 0.89 -5.65
N HIS A 74 -20.81 0.63 -5.32
CA HIS A 74 -21.67 1.59 -4.65
C HIS A 74 -21.13 1.96 -3.26
N LEU A 75 -20.78 0.96 -2.44
CA LEU A 75 -20.16 1.15 -1.12
C LEU A 75 -18.90 2.03 -1.19
N LEU A 76 -18.07 1.85 -2.21
CA LEU A 76 -16.82 2.59 -2.39
C LEU A 76 -17.02 4.08 -2.69
N GLY A 77 -18.23 4.47 -3.11
CA GLY A 77 -18.61 5.88 -3.31
C GLY A 77 -19.17 6.55 -2.06
N LEU A 78 -19.48 5.81 -0.99
CA LEU A 78 -20.12 6.35 0.21
C LEU A 78 -19.09 6.93 1.19
N PRO A 79 -19.45 7.97 1.95
CA PRO A 79 -18.63 8.44 3.08
C PRO A 79 -18.73 7.46 4.27
N VAL A 80 -17.75 7.51 5.18
CA VAL A 80 -17.61 6.54 6.30
C VAL A 80 -18.85 6.43 7.20
N ASN A 81 -19.58 7.54 7.38
CA ASN A 81 -20.78 7.63 8.21
C ASN A 81 -22.04 7.07 7.54
N GLU A 82 -22.01 6.82 6.24
CA GLU A 82 -23.11 6.24 5.46
C GLU A 82 -22.83 4.80 5.03
N LEU A 83 -21.72 4.21 5.50
CA LEU A 83 -21.38 2.85 5.15
C LEU A 83 -22.42 1.87 5.67
N PRO A 84 -22.83 0.90 4.84
CA PRO A 84 -23.78 -0.11 5.26
C PRO A 84 -23.17 -1.06 6.29
N ASP A 85 -24.04 -1.67 7.09
CA ASP A 85 -23.65 -2.76 7.97
C ASP A 85 -23.28 -4.02 7.16
N TRP A 86 -22.29 -4.79 7.64
CA TRP A 86 -21.85 -6.04 7.02
C TRP A 86 -23.00 -6.98 6.66
N HIS A 87 -24.02 -7.11 7.50
CA HIS A 87 -25.15 -8.01 7.25
C HIS A 87 -25.91 -7.64 5.97
N SER A 88 -25.99 -6.35 5.64
CA SER A 88 -26.62 -5.91 4.39
C SER A 88 -25.79 -6.25 3.15
N LEU A 89 -24.47 -6.47 3.28
CA LEU A 89 -23.57 -6.86 2.18
C LEU A 89 -23.44 -8.38 1.99
N SER A 90 -23.93 -9.19 2.93
CA SER A 90 -23.82 -10.66 2.92
C SER A 90 -24.35 -11.35 1.64
N HIS A 91 -25.26 -10.70 0.91
CA HIS A 91 -25.81 -11.21 -0.35
C HIS A 91 -24.95 -10.87 -1.58
N ALA A 92 -23.98 -9.97 -1.41
CA ALA A 92 -23.08 -9.46 -2.45
C ALA A 92 -21.63 -9.90 -2.23
N VAL A 93 -21.23 -10.12 -0.98
CA VAL A 93 -19.88 -10.51 -0.57
C VAL A 93 -19.96 -11.72 0.35
N VAL A 94 -19.15 -12.73 0.06
CA VAL A 94 -19.06 -13.97 0.84
C VAL A 94 -17.64 -14.12 1.37
N LEU A 95 -17.49 -14.54 2.62
CA LEU A 95 -16.19 -14.86 3.20
C LEU A 95 -15.72 -16.25 2.76
N GLU A 96 -14.41 -16.41 2.63
CA GLU A 96 -13.78 -17.72 2.60
C GLU A 96 -14.02 -18.46 3.94
N PRO A 97 -14.13 -19.80 3.94
CA PRO A 97 -14.39 -20.56 5.17
C PRO A 97 -13.37 -20.27 6.28
N TRP A 98 -12.10 -20.06 5.92
CA TRP A 98 -11.03 -19.75 6.88
C TRP A 98 -11.19 -18.36 7.52
N ALA A 99 -11.84 -17.41 6.84
CA ALA A 99 -12.01 -16.03 7.29
C ALA A 99 -13.25 -15.84 8.16
N MET A 100 -14.15 -16.83 8.23
CA MET A 100 -15.39 -16.74 9.01
C MET A 100 -15.12 -16.53 10.51
N GLY A 101 -14.22 -17.30 11.12
CA GLY A 101 -13.91 -17.16 12.56
C GLY A 101 -13.25 -15.82 12.92
N LEU A 102 -12.49 -15.24 11.98
CA LEU A 102 -11.93 -13.90 12.10
C LEU A 102 -13.03 -12.84 12.07
N ALA A 103 -13.96 -12.96 11.11
CA ALA A 103 -15.10 -12.06 11.01
C ALA A 103 -16.02 -12.14 12.24
N GLU A 104 -16.25 -13.33 12.78
CA GLU A 104 -17.00 -13.50 14.03
C GLU A 104 -16.33 -12.80 15.23
N THR A 105 -14.99 -12.80 15.28
CA THR A 105 -14.25 -12.09 16.32
C THR A 105 -14.44 -10.58 16.18
N VAL A 106 -14.32 -10.07 14.95
CA VAL A 106 -14.55 -8.65 14.63
C VAL A 106 -15.99 -8.23 14.93
N LEU A 107 -16.99 -9.03 14.57
CA LEU A 107 -18.41 -8.72 14.75
C LEU A 107 -18.87 -8.65 16.22
N ARG A 108 -18.05 -9.11 17.17
CA ARG A 108 -18.30 -8.91 18.60
C ARG A 108 -18.05 -7.47 19.04
N GLU A 109 -17.24 -6.73 18.28
CA GLU A 109 -16.92 -5.34 18.57
C GLU A 109 -18.01 -4.40 18.01
N PRO A 110 -18.34 -3.28 18.70
CA PRO A 110 -19.37 -2.34 18.25
C PRO A 110 -19.15 -1.77 16.85
N LEU A 111 -17.88 -1.61 16.44
CA LEU A 111 -17.50 -1.08 15.13
C LEU A 111 -17.24 -2.18 14.09
N GLY A 112 -17.33 -3.46 14.48
CA GLY A 112 -16.90 -4.59 13.68
C GLY A 112 -17.66 -4.74 12.37
N ALA A 113 -18.97 -4.54 12.38
CA ALA A 113 -19.78 -4.68 11.18
C ALA A 113 -19.46 -3.61 10.12
N ARG A 114 -19.23 -2.36 10.56
CA ARG A 114 -18.76 -1.29 9.65
C ARG A 114 -17.34 -1.56 9.17
N PHE A 115 -16.45 -2.02 10.07
CA PHE A 115 -15.08 -2.38 9.71
C PHE A 115 -15.03 -3.48 8.64
N LEU A 116 -15.85 -4.54 8.74
CA LEU A 116 -15.89 -5.60 7.73
C LEU A 116 -16.34 -5.07 6.35
N ALA A 117 -17.27 -4.11 6.32
CA ALA A 117 -17.65 -3.43 5.09
C ALA A 117 -16.47 -2.65 4.48
N VAL A 118 -15.68 -1.96 5.31
CA VAL A 118 -14.46 -1.27 4.89
C VAL A 118 -13.41 -2.27 4.37
N ALA A 119 -13.14 -3.34 5.11
CA ALA A 119 -12.17 -4.37 4.72
C ALA A 119 -12.55 -5.04 3.40
N ALA A 120 -13.84 -5.32 3.17
CA ALA A 120 -14.34 -5.84 1.90
C ALA A 120 -14.14 -4.83 0.75
N GLY A 121 -14.38 -3.54 1.00
CA GLY A 121 -14.12 -2.48 0.02
C GLY A 121 -12.63 -2.37 -0.35
N LEU A 122 -11.74 -2.41 0.63
CA LEU A 122 -10.29 -2.37 0.41
C LEU A 122 -9.78 -3.58 -0.36
N GLU A 123 -10.24 -4.78 0.00
CA GLU A 123 -9.86 -5.99 -0.73
C GLU A 123 -10.39 -5.97 -2.17
N TYR A 124 -11.61 -5.46 -2.40
CA TYR A 124 -12.14 -5.30 -3.75
C TYR A 124 -11.27 -4.36 -4.59
N LEU A 125 -10.90 -3.21 -4.02
CA LEU A 125 -10.00 -2.27 -4.67
C LEU A 125 -8.65 -2.89 -4.97
N GLN A 126 -8.12 -3.71 -4.07
CA GLN A 126 -6.84 -4.38 -4.29
C GLN A 126 -6.88 -5.40 -5.42
N GLN A 127 -7.97 -6.17 -5.51
CA GLN A 127 -8.17 -7.15 -6.59
C GLN A 127 -8.38 -6.48 -7.95
N HIS A 128 -9.02 -5.30 -7.99
CA HIS A 128 -9.35 -4.60 -9.23
C HIS A 128 -8.34 -3.52 -9.62
N ALA A 129 -7.48 -3.05 -8.71
CA ALA A 129 -6.34 -2.20 -9.03
C ALA A 129 -5.36 -2.92 -9.99
N ARG A 130 -5.24 -4.24 -9.84
CA ARG A 130 -4.45 -5.11 -10.75
C ARG A 130 -5.11 -5.33 -12.12
N MET A 131 -6.39 -4.98 -12.28
CA MET A 131 -7.13 -5.08 -13.55
C MET A 131 -7.20 -3.74 -14.31
N ALA A 132 -6.87 -2.62 -13.67
CA ALA A 132 -6.62 -1.38 -14.38
C ALA A 132 -5.26 -1.50 -15.09
N PRO A 133 -5.13 -1.12 -16.38
CA PRO A 133 -3.80 -0.98 -16.97
C PRO A 133 -3.00 -0.04 -16.09
N ALA A 134 -1.81 -0.48 -15.66
CA ALA A 134 -0.93 0.24 -14.77
C ALA A 134 -0.52 1.58 -15.39
N ALA A 135 -1.36 2.61 -15.22
CA ALA A 135 -0.95 3.98 -15.38
C ALA A 135 -0.18 4.34 -14.10
N ALA A 136 1.15 4.43 -14.24
CA ALA A 136 2.16 4.58 -13.18
C ALA A 136 2.66 3.27 -12.56
N ALA A 137 3.18 2.36 -13.40
CA ALA A 137 4.44 1.72 -13.05
C ALA A 137 5.53 2.79 -13.24
N HIS A 138 6.34 2.99 -12.20
CA HIS A 138 7.53 3.82 -12.22
C HIS A 138 8.34 3.58 -13.49
N GLY A 139 8.56 4.64 -14.27
CA GLY A 139 9.64 4.67 -15.24
C GLY A 139 10.94 4.68 -14.46
N ASP A 140 11.62 3.55 -14.43
CA ASP A 140 13.08 3.38 -14.54
C ASP A 140 13.45 1.93 -14.18
N SER A 141 13.66 1.09 -15.19
CA SER A 141 14.70 0.05 -15.20
C SER A 141 14.57 -0.78 -16.50
N ASP A 142 15.62 -0.64 -17.29
CA ASP A 142 15.96 -1.25 -18.58
C ASP A 142 16.21 -2.78 -18.53
N ALA A 143 16.42 -3.33 -19.74
CA ALA A 143 16.91 -4.67 -20.13
C ALA A 143 15.82 -5.68 -20.55
N GLU A 144 15.51 -5.91 -21.84
CA GLU A 144 16.28 -6.32 -23.05
C GLU A 144 16.09 -7.81 -23.41
N ASP A 145 16.22 -8.07 -24.73
CA ASP A 145 16.34 -9.35 -25.47
C ASP A 145 15.04 -9.87 -26.15
N ASP A 146 14.96 -10.15 -27.47
CA ASP A 146 15.89 -10.15 -28.62
C ASP A 146 15.03 -10.12 -29.91
N GLY A 147 15.59 -9.64 -31.03
CA GLY A 147 14.99 -9.83 -32.35
C GLY A 147 15.48 -8.87 -33.45
N GLU A 148 16.76 -8.99 -33.80
CA GLU A 148 17.36 -8.82 -35.15
C GLU A 148 16.79 -7.73 -36.08
N ASP A 149 17.54 -6.63 -36.30
CA ASP A 149 17.87 -6.22 -37.69
C ASP A 149 19.07 -5.26 -37.74
N ALA A 150 19.89 -5.44 -38.78
CA ALA A 150 21.18 -4.81 -38.99
C ALA A 150 21.07 -3.41 -39.62
N ALA A 151 21.90 -2.46 -39.17
CA ALA A 151 22.52 -1.47 -40.07
C ALA A 151 23.64 -0.68 -39.37
N GLU A 152 24.81 -0.78 -39.99
CA GLU A 152 26.03 0.01 -39.91
C GLU A 152 25.82 1.53 -39.65
N HIS A 153 26.54 2.10 -38.67
CA HIS A 153 27.16 3.41 -38.87
C HIS A 153 28.46 3.50 -38.05
N ASP A 154 29.53 3.74 -38.79
CA ASP A 154 30.91 3.93 -38.36
C ASP A 154 31.23 5.43 -38.51
N ASP A 155 31.56 6.09 -37.40
CA ASP A 155 32.22 7.38 -37.36
C ASP A 155 32.88 7.63 -36.00
N ASP A 156 34.01 6.96 -35.81
CA ASP A 156 35.33 7.54 -35.55
C ASP A 156 35.37 9.01 -35.03
N TYR A 157 35.86 9.20 -33.79
CA TYR A 157 37.13 9.89 -33.49
C TYR A 157 37.18 10.41 -32.04
N ASN A 158 38.12 9.80 -31.32
CA ASN A 158 39.18 10.47 -30.55
C ASN A 158 38.84 11.06 -29.16
N ALA A 159 39.26 10.30 -28.16
CA ALA A 159 40.02 10.70 -26.97
C ALA A 159 39.94 12.17 -26.52
N LEU A 160 39.62 12.38 -25.24
CA LEU A 160 40.57 12.86 -24.23
C LEU A 160 39.91 12.96 -22.84
N SER A 161 40.70 12.54 -21.85
CA SER A 161 40.76 13.03 -20.47
C SER A 161 39.65 12.74 -19.46
N ALA A 162 40.09 12.01 -18.43
CA ALA A 162 39.70 12.22 -17.04
C ALA A 162 39.83 13.70 -16.62
N ASP A 163 39.05 14.06 -15.60
CA ASP A 163 38.99 15.37 -14.92
C ASP A 163 38.04 16.40 -15.54
N ASP A 164 36.76 16.34 -15.13
CA ASP A 164 36.05 17.56 -14.79
C ASP A 164 35.11 17.30 -13.61
N ALA A 165 35.71 17.40 -12.42
CA ALA A 165 34.99 17.66 -11.19
C ALA A 165 34.35 19.05 -11.29
N VAL A 166 33.14 19.12 -11.84
CA VAL A 166 32.30 20.32 -11.67
C VAL A 166 31.52 20.16 -10.36
N ASP A 167 32.21 20.55 -9.29
CA ASP A 167 31.63 20.92 -8.00
C ASP A 167 30.60 22.04 -8.21
N PRO A 168 29.29 21.83 -7.99
CA PRO A 168 28.44 22.94 -7.63
C PRO A 168 28.78 23.28 -6.18
N HIS A 169 29.74 24.19 -6.02
CA HIS A 169 30.00 24.91 -4.77
C HIS A 169 28.69 25.47 -4.22
N ASN A 170 28.03 24.69 -3.38
CA ASN A 170 27.11 25.18 -2.38
C ASN A 170 27.66 24.71 -1.05
N SER A 171 28.67 25.44 -0.59
CA SER A 171 29.29 25.34 0.73
C SER A 171 28.30 25.74 1.83
N ARG A 172 27.11 25.15 1.85
CA ARG A 172 26.36 24.92 3.09
C ARG A 172 26.91 23.63 3.64
N THR A 173 27.94 23.75 4.46
CA THR A 173 28.50 22.62 5.18
C THR A 173 27.34 21.92 5.90
N ARG A 174 27.31 20.58 5.80
CA ARG A 174 26.30 19.73 6.45
C ARG A 174 26.10 20.06 7.94
N ASP A 175 27.13 20.63 8.56
CA ASP A 175 27.15 21.10 9.94
C ASP A 175 26.31 22.38 10.17
N GLU A 176 26.24 23.31 9.21
CA GLU A 176 25.36 24.48 9.32
C GLU A 176 23.88 24.08 9.20
N ALA A 177 23.58 23.14 8.30
CA ALA A 177 22.21 22.65 8.12
C ALA A 177 21.73 21.88 9.37
N SER A 178 22.60 21.09 9.99
CA SER A 178 22.26 20.38 11.23
C SER A 178 22.14 21.32 12.43
N ALA A 179 22.99 22.34 12.53
CA ALA A 179 22.90 23.36 13.58
C ALA A 179 21.62 24.20 13.47
N ASN A 180 21.16 24.49 12.25
CA ASN A 180 19.93 25.26 12.04
C ASN A 180 18.68 24.46 12.42
N TRP A 181 18.67 23.15 12.18
CA TRP A 181 17.59 22.26 12.62
C TRP A 181 17.54 22.15 14.15
N LEU A 182 18.70 22.03 14.80
CA LEU A 182 18.78 21.94 16.27
C LEU A 182 18.34 23.23 16.97
N ALA A 183 18.60 24.39 16.37
CA ALA A 183 18.15 25.67 16.92
C ALA A 183 16.62 25.82 16.88
N ASP A 184 15.97 25.31 15.82
CA ASP A 184 14.51 25.41 15.65
C ASP A 184 13.74 24.53 16.67
N VAL A 185 14.38 23.48 17.17
CA VAL A 185 13.85 22.62 18.27
C VAL A 185 14.35 23.04 19.66
N GLY A 186 15.01 24.20 19.77
CA GLY A 186 15.38 24.82 21.05
C GLY A 186 16.71 24.36 21.66
N PHE A 187 17.60 23.72 20.90
CA PHE A 187 18.96 23.45 21.35
C PHE A 187 19.89 24.64 21.08
N GLU A 188 20.70 25.01 22.10
CA GLU A 188 21.71 26.05 21.97
C GLU A 188 22.81 25.65 20.98
N ARG A 189 23.20 26.59 20.12
CA ARG A 189 24.28 26.40 19.16
C ARG A 189 25.61 26.43 19.93
N LYS A 190 26.46 25.40 19.73
CA LYS A 190 27.85 25.46 20.22
C LYS A 190 28.64 26.41 19.32
N GLU A 191 29.22 27.46 19.92
CA GLU A 191 30.24 28.31 19.31
C GLU A 191 31.57 27.55 19.13
#